data_AF-A0A940LR29-F1
#
_entry.id   AF-A0A940LR29-F1
#
_cell.length_a   1.000
_cell.length_b   1.000
_cell.length_c   1.000
_cell.angle_alpha   90.00
_cell.angle_beta   90.00
_cell.angle_gamma   90.00
#
_symmetry.space_group_name_H-M   'P 1'
#
loop_
_entity.id
_entity.type
_entity.pdbx_description
1 polymer ?
#
loop_
_entity_poly.entity_id
_entity_poly.type
_entity_poly.pdbx_seq_one_letter_code
_entity_poly.pdbx_strand_id
1 'polypeptide(L)'
;MEDLSPPRPARRRLARALGVGVSLLGHGLGLLLLTTARIEGPVTPPDTPMVVSLVEPPPPPPPPPEPPAPPAPEKAPPAPVKAATPKAAPRKPAPAPKASPRLAKRPPPPDVERVAAAPTPQPTPAPAVYLSAAELAGAGTAESGSGDGGGGSGGGGGGGGGECNMTRRVQDALRRKPRFQADVARDHPEAVAAGRALVVWNGDWVRSGTQAGKGFTGIREVIQLEIAFAPAACKAMAVRGPVVVRLAEGENGARLALGKGAWRWSDLLFAR
;
A
#
# COMPACT_ATOMS: atom_id res chain seq x y z
N MET A 1 6.59 -11.29 -70.82
CA MET A 1 5.61 -10.25 -70.44
C MET A 1 4.39 -11.00 -69.92
N GLU A 2 4.37 -11.28 -68.62
CA GLU A 2 3.24 -11.93 -67.95
C GLU A 2 2.26 -10.88 -67.45
N ASP A 3 0.99 -11.08 -67.81
CA ASP A 3 -0.13 -10.15 -67.66
C ASP A 3 -0.68 -10.21 -66.23
N LEU A 4 -0.28 -9.28 -65.36
CA LEU A 4 -0.83 -9.12 -64.01
C LEU A 4 -2.13 -8.31 -64.06
N SER A 5 -3.22 -8.98 -64.43
CA SER A 5 -4.57 -8.44 -64.37
C SER A 5 -4.99 -8.15 -62.91
N PRO A 6 -5.42 -6.92 -62.54
CA PRO A 6 -5.80 -6.62 -61.16
C PRO A 6 -7.13 -7.29 -60.78
N PRO A 7 -7.28 -7.78 -59.54
CA PRO A 7 -8.50 -8.47 -59.12
C PRO A 7 -9.71 -7.52 -59.12
N ARG A 8 -10.79 -7.96 -59.78
CA ARG A 8 -12.06 -7.23 -59.90
C ARG A 8 -12.60 -6.77 -58.52
N PRO A 9 -13.20 -5.57 -58.42
CA PRO A 9 -13.56 -4.90 -57.16
C PRO A 9 -14.53 -5.68 -56.26
N ALA A 10 -15.32 -6.59 -56.83
CA ALA A 10 -16.25 -7.44 -56.08
C ALA A 10 -15.53 -8.45 -55.15
N ARG A 11 -14.41 -9.04 -55.59
CA ARG A 11 -13.64 -10.00 -54.78
C ARG A 11 -12.97 -9.35 -53.56
N ARG A 12 -12.56 -8.08 -53.68
CA ARG A 12 -11.98 -7.31 -52.57
C ARG A 12 -13.01 -6.97 -51.47
N ARG A 13 -14.28 -6.74 -51.83
CA ARG A 13 -15.35 -6.46 -50.86
C ARG A 13 -15.71 -7.71 -50.05
N LEU A 14 -15.77 -8.87 -50.69
CA LEU A 14 -16.05 -10.15 -50.03
C LEU A 14 -14.94 -10.54 -49.03
N ALA A 15 -13.67 -10.37 -49.41
CA ALA A 15 -12.53 -10.65 -48.52
C ALA A 15 -12.50 -9.74 -47.29
N ARG A 16 -12.87 -8.45 -47.43
CA ARG A 16 -12.98 -7.51 -46.30
C ARG A 16 -14.13 -7.87 -45.37
N ALA A 17 -15.29 -8.26 -45.91
CA ALA A 17 -16.44 -8.69 -45.11
C ALA A 17 -16.12 -9.95 -44.28
N LEU A 18 -15.42 -10.91 -44.85
CA LEU A 18 -14.97 -12.12 -44.13
C LEU A 18 -13.97 -11.80 -43.02
N GLY A 19 -13.01 -10.89 -43.27
CA GLY A 19 -12.04 -10.47 -42.25
C GLY A 19 -12.69 -9.79 -41.04
N VAL A 20 -13.69 -8.93 -41.27
CA VAL A 20 -14.46 -8.29 -40.19
C VAL A 20 -15.26 -9.33 -39.40
N GLY A 21 -15.88 -10.30 -40.08
CA GLY A 21 -16.63 -11.37 -39.43
C GLY A 21 -15.78 -12.22 -38.49
N VAL A 22 -14.59 -12.64 -38.93
CA VAL A 22 -13.65 -13.43 -38.11
C VAL A 22 -13.18 -12.65 -36.88
N SER A 23 -12.91 -11.35 -37.03
CA SER A 23 -12.51 -10.49 -35.90
C SER A 23 -13.62 -10.37 -34.86
N LEU A 24 -14.86 -10.13 -35.28
CA LEU A 24 -16.00 -10.01 -34.36
C LEU A 24 -16.28 -11.33 -33.63
N LEU A 25 -16.18 -12.47 -34.32
CA LEU A 25 -16.29 -13.80 -33.72
C LEU A 25 -15.20 -14.07 -32.69
N GLY A 26 -13.95 -13.72 -33.01
CA GLY A 26 -12.82 -13.89 -32.09
C GLY A 26 -12.98 -13.07 -30.81
N HIS A 27 -13.36 -11.79 -30.92
CA HIS A 27 -13.59 -10.93 -29.76
C HIS A 27 -14.81 -11.38 -28.95
N GLY A 28 -15.89 -11.79 -29.60
CA GLY A 28 -17.07 -12.32 -28.93
C GLY A 28 -16.77 -13.57 -28.11
N LEU A 29 -15.98 -14.50 -28.65
CA LEU A 29 -15.55 -15.70 -27.94
C LEU A 29 -14.63 -15.39 -26.76
N GLY A 30 -13.69 -14.45 -26.93
CA GLY A 30 -12.81 -13.99 -25.84
C GLY A 30 -13.59 -13.37 -24.68
N LEU A 31 -14.59 -12.55 -24.98
CA LEU A 31 -15.45 -11.92 -23.97
C LEU A 31 -16.31 -12.95 -23.23
N LEU A 32 -16.79 -13.98 -23.93
CA LEU A 32 -17.55 -15.07 -23.34
C LEU A 32 -16.68 -15.91 -22.38
N LEU A 33 -15.42 -16.20 -22.75
CA LEU A 33 -14.47 -16.90 -21.88
C LEU A 33 -14.15 -16.09 -20.62
N LEU A 34 -13.97 -14.78 -20.75
CA LEU A 34 -13.72 -13.88 -19.62
C LEU A 34 -14.91 -13.81 -18.65
N THR A 35 -16.14 -13.84 -19.15
CA THR A 35 -17.34 -13.76 -18.29
C THR A 35 -17.71 -15.09 -17.64
N THR A 36 -17.28 -16.22 -18.22
CA THR A 36 -17.57 -17.57 -17.68
C THR A 36 -16.48 -18.08 -16.73
N ALA A 37 -15.28 -17.50 -16.75
CA ALA A 37 -14.22 -17.81 -15.79
C ALA A 37 -14.59 -17.32 -14.38
N ARG A 38 -15.11 -18.24 -13.55
CA ARG A 38 -15.25 -18.04 -12.10
C ARG A 38 -13.85 -18.02 -11.49
N ILE A 39 -13.34 -16.83 -11.16
CA ILE A 39 -12.08 -16.69 -10.41
C ILE A 39 -12.38 -17.12 -8.97
N GLU A 40 -11.96 -18.33 -8.61
CA GLU A 40 -11.92 -18.77 -7.22
C GLU A 40 -10.83 -17.95 -6.52
N GLY A 41 -11.27 -17.15 -5.53
CA GLY A 41 -10.36 -16.33 -4.74
C GLY A 41 -9.42 -17.21 -3.90
N PRO A 42 -8.25 -16.68 -3.52
CA PRO A 42 -7.33 -17.40 -2.65
C PRO A 42 -8.01 -17.73 -1.32
N VAL A 43 -7.97 -19.00 -0.93
CA VAL A 43 -8.46 -19.47 0.37
C VAL A 43 -7.52 -18.94 1.45
N THR A 44 -8.01 -18.04 2.30
CA THR A 44 -7.25 -17.54 3.45
C THR A 44 -7.15 -18.66 4.50
N PRO A 45 -5.94 -19.07 4.91
CA PRO A 45 -5.81 -19.99 6.03
C PRO A 45 -6.30 -19.32 7.33
N PRO A 46 -6.86 -20.08 8.29
CA PRO A 46 -7.28 -19.54 9.57
C PRO A 46 -6.08 -19.05 10.38
N ASP A 47 -6.21 -17.86 10.97
CA ASP A 47 -5.19 -17.28 11.86
C ASP A 47 -4.98 -18.19 13.07
N THR A 48 -3.76 -18.73 13.22
CA THR A 48 -3.37 -19.45 14.43
C THR A 48 -3.22 -18.47 15.59
N PRO A 49 -3.88 -18.69 16.75
CA PRO A 49 -3.77 -17.78 17.88
C PRO A 49 -2.35 -17.77 18.44
N MET A 50 -1.78 -16.57 18.62
CA MET A 50 -0.50 -16.39 19.31
C MET A 50 -0.72 -16.52 20.82
N VAL A 51 0.03 -17.41 21.46
CA VAL A 51 0.03 -17.57 22.93
C VAL A 51 1.05 -16.60 23.51
N VAL A 52 0.60 -15.60 24.26
CA VAL A 52 1.46 -14.67 25.00
C VAL A 52 1.68 -15.22 26.40
N SER A 53 2.93 -15.50 26.76
CA SER A 53 3.32 -15.83 28.13
C SER A 53 3.74 -14.56 28.86
N LEU A 54 2.98 -14.16 29.88
CA LEU A 54 3.39 -13.09 30.79
C LEU A 54 4.40 -13.69 31.79
N VAL A 55 5.67 -13.29 31.66
CA VAL A 55 6.69 -13.57 32.67
C VAL A 55 6.64 -12.45 33.69
N GLU A 56 6.37 -12.80 34.95
CA GLU A 56 6.41 -11.85 36.06
C GLU A 56 7.87 -11.44 36.31
N PRO A 57 8.19 -10.13 36.32
CA PRO A 57 9.55 -9.67 36.57
C PRO A 57 10.01 -10.07 37.97
N PRO A 58 11.32 -10.34 38.17
CA PRO A 58 11.84 -10.68 39.48
C PRO A 58 11.57 -9.54 40.48
N PRO A 59 11.29 -9.86 41.75
CA PRO A 59 11.02 -8.84 42.76
C PRO A 59 12.22 -7.90 42.88
N PRO A 60 11.98 -6.59 43.10
CA PRO A 60 13.06 -5.64 43.31
C PRO A 60 13.90 -6.05 44.53
N PRO A 61 15.21 -5.74 44.52
CA PRO A 61 16.08 -6.01 45.66
C PRO A 61 15.54 -5.32 46.91
N PRO A 62 15.72 -5.93 48.10
CA PRO A 62 15.21 -5.35 49.34
C PRO A 62 15.84 -3.98 49.58
N PRO A 63 15.07 -3.00 50.11
CA PRO A 63 15.61 -1.72 50.49
C PRO A 63 16.69 -1.87 51.58
N PRO A 64 17.66 -0.93 51.67
CA PRO A 64 18.63 -0.89 52.76
C PRO A 64 17.94 -0.89 54.13
N PRO A 65 18.54 -1.49 55.17
CA PRO A 65 17.94 -1.53 56.49
C PRO A 65 17.78 -0.11 57.07
N GLU A 66 16.56 0.20 57.51
CA GLU A 66 16.25 1.46 58.20
C GLU A 66 16.87 1.49 59.62
N PRO A 67 17.23 2.68 60.15
CA PRO A 67 17.66 2.84 61.55
C PRO A 67 16.57 2.37 62.53
N PRO A 68 16.95 1.86 63.72
CA PRO A 68 15.99 1.27 64.66
C PRO A 68 15.03 2.32 65.23
N ALA A 69 13.74 2.02 65.14
CA ALA A 69 12.68 2.80 65.78
C ALA A 69 12.56 2.49 67.29
N PRO A 70 12.12 3.45 68.12
CA PRO A 70 11.84 3.23 69.54
C PRO A 70 10.65 2.27 69.79
N PRO A 71 10.57 1.63 70.97
CA PRO A 71 9.66 0.52 71.22
C PRO A 71 8.19 0.95 71.33
N ALA A 72 7.31 0.05 70.86
CA ALA A 72 5.87 0.21 70.74
C ALA A 72 5.10 -0.13 72.03
N PRO A 73 3.84 0.36 72.18
CA PRO A 73 2.83 -0.30 73.00
C PRO A 73 1.83 -1.12 72.17
N GLU A 74 2.04 -2.44 72.21
CA GLU A 74 1.14 -3.54 72.59
C GLU A 74 -0.38 -3.56 72.22
N LYS A 75 -0.73 -4.57 71.39
CA LYS A 75 -1.89 -5.52 71.33
C LYS A 75 -3.33 -4.95 71.29
N ALA A 76 -4.31 -5.52 70.56
CA ALA A 76 -4.76 -6.92 70.58
C ALA A 76 -5.76 -7.25 69.41
N PRO A 77 -6.15 -8.53 69.20
CA PRO A 77 -6.62 -9.15 67.93
C PRO A 77 -8.15 -9.47 67.92
N PRO A 78 -8.72 -10.42 67.12
CA PRO A 78 -8.69 -10.72 65.67
C PRO A 78 -10.13 -10.84 65.05
N ALA A 79 -10.21 -11.39 63.82
CA ALA A 79 -11.21 -12.36 63.30
C ALA A 79 -12.23 -11.84 62.22
N PRO A 80 -12.97 -12.73 61.53
CA PRO A 80 -12.48 -13.73 60.58
C PRO A 80 -13.25 -13.76 59.23
N VAL A 81 -12.64 -14.49 58.29
CA VAL A 81 -13.11 -15.04 57.00
C VAL A 81 -14.63 -15.21 56.82
N LYS A 82 -15.16 -14.91 55.62
CA LYS A 82 -16.22 -15.72 54.99
C LYS A 82 -16.03 -15.88 53.49
N ALA A 83 -15.70 -17.11 53.11
CA ALA A 83 -15.94 -17.67 51.78
C ALA A 83 -17.41 -18.12 51.68
N ALA A 84 -18.02 -17.96 50.49
CA ALA A 84 -19.06 -18.86 49.99
C ALA A 84 -19.39 -18.53 48.51
N THR A 85 -18.88 -19.34 47.60
CA THR A 85 -19.68 -19.78 46.43
C THR A 85 -20.67 -20.84 46.96
N PRO A 86 -21.90 -21.02 46.41
CA PRO A 86 -22.01 -21.93 45.26
C PRO A 86 -23.28 -21.84 44.36
N LYS A 87 -23.12 -22.52 43.23
CA LYS A 87 -24.08 -23.37 42.50
C LYS A 87 -25.18 -22.75 41.63
N ALA A 88 -25.01 -23.01 40.33
CA ALA A 88 -26.03 -23.07 39.32
C ALA A 88 -27.09 -24.14 39.61
N ALA A 89 -28.33 -23.84 39.24
CA ALA A 89 -29.48 -24.75 39.21
C ALA A 89 -30.14 -24.74 37.81
N PRO A 90 -30.89 -25.79 37.43
CA PRO A 90 -31.04 -26.25 36.05
C PRO A 90 -32.11 -25.50 35.24
N ARG A 91 -31.91 -25.47 33.91
CA ARG A 91 -32.83 -24.92 32.91
C ARG A 91 -34.12 -25.75 32.81
N LYS A 92 -35.27 -25.07 32.84
CA LYS A 92 -36.58 -25.62 32.43
C LYS A 92 -36.87 -25.27 30.95
N PRO A 93 -37.58 -26.11 30.17
CA PRO A 93 -37.86 -25.87 28.76
C PRO A 93 -38.79 -24.67 28.52
N ALA A 94 -38.57 -23.95 27.41
CA ALA A 94 -39.24 -22.70 27.07
C ALA A 94 -40.69 -22.90 26.57
N PRO A 95 -41.66 -22.09 27.01
CA PRO A 95 -42.94 -21.94 26.33
C PRO A 95 -42.84 -20.99 25.12
N ALA A 96 -43.68 -21.22 24.12
CA ALA A 96 -43.74 -20.50 22.84
C ALA A 96 -43.83 -18.97 22.98
N PRO A 97 -43.28 -18.19 22.03
CA PRO A 97 -43.13 -16.74 22.18
C PRO A 97 -44.48 -16.02 22.17
N LYS A 98 -44.78 -15.31 23.26
CA LYS A 98 -45.81 -14.27 23.28
C LYS A 98 -45.28 -13.04 22.53
N ALA A 99 -46.15 -12.39 21.77
CA ALA A 99 -45.83 -11.17 21.03
C ALA A 99 -45.16 -10.13 21.93
N SER A 100 -43.98 -9.66 21.52
CA SER A 100 -43.18 -8.70 22.27
C SER A 100 -43.93 -7.37 22.43
N PRO A 101 -44.03 -6.81 23.65
CA PRO A 101 -44.47 -5.44 23.83
C PRO A 101 -43.52 -4.51 23.06
N ARG A 102 -44.07 -3.59 22.26
CA ARG A 102 -43.25 -2.54 21.64
C ARG A 102 -42.55 -1.76 22.75
N LEU A 103 -41.23 -1.79 22.74
CA LEU A 103 -40.39 -1.04 23.67
C LEU A 103 -40.80 0.44 23.59
N ALA A 104 -41.23 1.02 24.70
CA ALA A 104 -41.36 2.47 24.80
C ALA A 104 -39.99 3.08 24.46
N LYS A 105 -39.99 4.12 23.61
CA LYS A 105 -38.76 4.84 23.25
C LYS A 105 -38.11 5.33 24.53
N ARG A 106 -36.91 4.82 24.82
CA ARG A 106 -36.09 5.30 25.93
C ARG A 106 -35.80 6.79 25.69
N PRO A 107 -35.99 7.67 26.68
CA PRO A 107 -35.57 9.06 26.52
C PRO A 107 -34.07 9.10 26.20
N PRO A 108 -33.63 10.07 25.37
CA PRO A 108 -32.22 10.22 25.07
C PRO A 108 -31.42 10.37 26.37
N PRO A 109 -30.24 9.74 26.47
CA PRO A 109 -29.40 9.94 27.65
C PRO A 109 -29.10 11.43 27.81
N PRO A 110 -28.95 11.92 29.05
CA PRO A 110 -28.55 13.31 29.28
C PRO A 110 -27.24 13.59 28.56
N ASP A 111 -27.12 14.78 27.95
CA ASP A 111 -25.87 15.24 27.36
C ASP A 111 -24.81 15.36 28.46
N VAL A 112 -23.93 14.37 28.54
CA VAL A 112 -22.74 14.41 29.38
C VAL A 112 -21.73 15.27 28.64
N GLU A 113 -21.35 16.39 29.25
CA GLU A 113 -20.29 17.26 28.74
C GLU A 113 -19.01 16.44 28.56
N ARG A 114 -18.57 16.31 27.30
CA ARG A 114 -17.39 15.52 26.97
C ARG A 114 -16.18 16.28 27.47
N VAL A 115 -15.48 15.71 28.46
CA VAL A 115 -14.14 16.17 28.84
C VAL A 115 -13.26 16.16 27.59
N ALA A 116 -12.77 17.33 27.20
CA ALA A 116 -11.86 17.45 26.07
C ALA A 116 -10.59 16.64 26.36
N ALA A 117 -10.31 15.65 25.51
CA ALA A 117 -8.99 15.02 25.52
C ALA A 117 -7.94 16.12 25.25
N ALA A 118 -6.97 16.26 26.14
CA ALA A 118 -5.83 17.13 25.89
C ALA A 118 -5.21 16.72 24.53
N PRO A 119 -4.87 17.69 23.66
CA PRO A 119 -4.27 17.36 22.38
C PRO A 119 -2.98 16.60 22.64
N THR A 120 -2.95 15.30 22.28
CA THR A 120 -1.69 14.56 22.13
C THR A 120 -0.79 15.39 21.21
N PRO A 121 0.48 15.65 21.59
CA PRO A 121 1.40 16.36 20.73
C PRO A 121 1.42 15.67 19.36
N GLN A 122 0.94 16.37 18.34
CA GLN A 122 1.07 15.88 16.97
C GLN A 122 2.56 15.78 16.69
N PRO A 123 3.08 14.64 16.22
CA PRO A 123 4.47 14.56 15.81
C PRO A 123 4.70 15.64 14.75
N THR A 124 5.70 16.48 14.99
CA THR A 124 6.06 17.56 14.07
C THR A 124 6.26 16.96 12.67
N PRO A 125 5.61 17.49 11.63
CA PRO A 125 5.79 16.96 10.29
C PRO A 125 7.27 17.00 9.92
N ALA A 126 7.85 15.84 9.60
CA ALA A 126 9.16 15.82 9.00
C ALA A 126 9.11 16.67 7.71
N PRO A 127 10.06 17.57 7.48
CA PRO A 127 10.07 18.38 6.27
C PRO A 127 10.15 17.46 5.06
N ALA A 128 9.32 17.73 4.06
CA ALA A 128 9.40 17.05 2.77
C ALA A 128 10.80 17.29 2.17
N VAL A 129 11.52 16.21 1.90
CA VAL A 129 12.86 16.28 1.29
C VAL A 129 12.68 16.35 -0.22
N TYR A 130 13.23 17.38 -0.85
CA TYR A 130 13.20 17.54 -2.30
C TYR A 130 14.63 17.44 -2.86
N LEU A 131 14.76 16.98 -4.10
CA LEU A 131 16.04 17.04 -4.80
C LEU A 131 16.49 18.49 -5.00
N SER A 132 17.80 18.72 -4.92
CA SER A 132 18.43 19.95 -5.40
C SER A 132 18.38 20.03 -6.93
N ALA A 133 18.61 21.22 -7.49
CA ALA A 133 18.66 21.39 -8.95
C ALA A 133 19.76 20.53 -9.61
N ALA A 134 20.90 20.39 -8.94
CA ALA A 134 22.00 19.55 -9.42
C ALA A 134 21.64 18.05 -9.40
N GLU A 135 21.01 17.58 -8.34
CA GLU A 135 20.54 16.18 -8.25
C GLU A 135 19.44 15.89 -9.26
N LEU A 136 18.54 16.85 -9.51
CA LEU A 136 17.48 16.73 -10.51
C LEU A 136 18.05 16.65 -11.93
N ALA A 137 19.07 17.46 -12.25
CA ALA A 137 19.74 17.45 -13.54
C ALA A 137 20.50 16.14 -13.81
N GLY A 138 21.05 15.51 -12.76
CA GLY A 138 21.74 14.22 -12.83
C GLY A 138 20.85 13.00 -12.62
N ALA A 139 19.54 13.18 -12.44
CA ALA A 139 18.63 12.08 -12.12
C ALA A 139 18.32 11.22 -13.35
N GLY A 140 18.24 9.90 -13.15
CA GLY A 140 17.73 8.99 -14.16
C GLY A 140 16.24 9.26 -14.43
N THR A 141 15.83 9.26 -15.69
CA THR A 141 14.41 9.45 -16.06
C THR A 141 13.91 8.30 -16.93
N ALA A 142 12.60 8.23 -17.18
CA ALA A 142 12.01 7.19 -18.03
C ALA A 142 12.55 7.17 -19.47
N GLU A 143 13.11 8.29 -19.95
CA GLU A 143 13.74 8.43 -21.27
C GLU A 143 15.17 7.84 -21.28
N SER A 144 15.83 7.78 -20.12
CA SER A 144 17.23 7.36 -19.97
C SER A 144 17.42 5.84 -19.88
N GLY A 145 16.37 5.06 -20.14
CA GLY A 145 16.37 3.60 -19.99
C GLY A 145 17.10 2.89 -21.12
N SER A 146 18.42 3.10 -21.23
CA SER A 146 19.32 2.21 -21.97
C SER A 146 20.04 1.34 -20.95
N GLY A 147 19.58 0.10 -20.82
CA GLY A 147 20.41 -0.95 -20.26
C GLY A 147 21.30 -1.47 -21.38
N ASP A 148 22.61 -1.37 -21.24
CA ASP A 148 23.57 -2.09 -22.08
C ASP A 148 23.33 -3.61 -21.91
N GLY A 149 22.42 -4.16 -22.71
CA GLY A 149 22.14 -5.59 -22.84
C GLY A 149 22.56 -6.03 -24.24
N GLY A 150 23.67 -6.77 -24.31
CA GLY A 150 24.25 -7.27 -25.55
C GLY A 150 23.25 -8.00 -26.46
N GLY A 151 23.47 -7.83 -27.76
CA GLY A 151 22.60 -8.30 -28.82
C GLY A 151 22.41 -9.83 -28.84
N GLY A 152 21.20 -10.21 -29.22
CA GLY A 152 20.83 -11.54 -29.67
C GLY A 152 19.54 -11.43 -30.48
N SER A 153 19.66 -11.51 -31.81
CA SER A 153 18.50 -11.58 -32.69
C SER A 153 17.81 -12.94 -32.54
N GLY A 154 16.53 -12.92 -32.19
CA GLY A 154 15.68 -14.11 -32.13
C GLY A 154 14.22 -13.68 -32.15
N GLY A 155 13.55 -13.91 -33.27
CA GLY A 155 12.15 -13.53 -33.46
C GLY A 155 11.18 -14.42 -32.70
N GLY A 156 10.02 -13.86 -32.36
CA GLY A 156 8.81 -14.61 -32.01
C GLY A 156 8.05 -14.10 -30.79
N GLY A 157 6.98 -13.31 -31.03
CA GLY A 157 5.74 -13.33 -30.25
C GLY A 157 5.67 -12.62 -28.89
N GLY A 158 4.84 -11.57 -28.83
CA GLY A 158 3.98 -11.27 -27.67
C GLY A 158 4.48 -10.27 -26.62
N GLY A 159 3.77 -9.15 -26.49
CA GLY A 159 3.68 -8.35 -25.26
C GLY A 159 4.78 -7.29 -25.06
N GLY A 160 4.37 -6.03 -24.95
CA GLY A 160 5.26 -4.86 -24.84
C GLY A 160 6.30 -4.98 -23.72
N GLY A 161 7.57 -4.99 -24.11
CA GLY A 161 8.68 -5.10 -23.19
C GLY A 161 9.99 -4.78 -23.90
N GLY A 162 10.17 -3.51 -24.27
CA GLY A 162 11.53 -3.00 -24.40
C GLY A 162 12.23 -3.20 -23.05
N GLU A 163 13.46 -3.72 -23.11
CA GLU A 163 14.54 -3.70 -22.11
C GLU A 163 14.21 -3.04 -20.75
N CYS A 164 14.51 -3.71 -19.62
CA CYS A 164 14.21 -3.37 -18.21
C CYS A 164 14.08 -1.88 -17.78
N ASN A 165 13.17 -1.11 -18.39
CA ASN A 165 12.95 0.30 -18.11
C ASN A 165 11.94 0.40 -16.98
N MET A 166 12.41 0.05 -15.79
CA MET A 166 11.63 0.07 -14.57
C MET A 166 11.12 1.47 -14.22
N THR A 167 11.91 2.51 -14.54
CA THR A 167 11.48 3.91 -14.37
C THR A 167 10.21 4.19 -15.16
N ARG A 168 10.15 3.76 -16.43
CA ARG A 168 8.96 3.93 -17.27
C ARG A 168 7.78 3.10 -16.77
N ARG A 169 7.99 1.86 -16.35
CA ARG A 169 6.93 1.01 -15.77
C ARG A 169 6.30 1.66 -14.54
N VAL A 170 7.12 2.10 -13.59
CA VAL A 170 6.67 2.77 -12.37
C VAL A 170 5.99 4.10 -12.70
N GLN A 171 6.54 4.86 -13.64
CA GLN A 171 5.93 6.11 -14.09
C GLN A 171 4.54 5.88 -14.66
N ASP A 172 4.40 4.96 -15.61
CA ASP A 172 3.12 4.67 -16.26
C ASP A 172 2.07 4.18 -15.25
N ALA A 173 2.49 3.38 -14.27
CA ALA A 173 1.62 2.92 -13.19
C ALA A 173 1.06 4.04 -12.31
N LEU A 174 1.92 4.97 -11.91
CA LEU A 174 1.50 6.09 -11.08
C LEU A 174 0.66 7.08 -11.88
N ARG A 175 0.96 7.29 -13.17
CA ARG A 175 0.18 8.16 -14.06
C ARG A 175 -1.23 7.64 -14.32
N ARG A 176 -1.46 6.32 -14.25
CA ARG A 176 -2.81 5.72 -14.26
C ARG A 176 -3.66 6.09 -13.05
N LYS A 177 -3.11 6.79 -12.05
CA LYS A 177 -3.80 7.21 -10.82
C LYS A 177 -3.78 8.74 -10.69
N PRO A 178 -4.69 9.47 -11.36
CA PRO A 178 -4.73 10.95 -11.33
C PRO A 178 -4.84 11.55 -9.92
N ARG A 179 -5.40 10.80 -8.96
CA ARG A 179 -5.46 11.21 -7.56
C ARG A 179 -4.08 11.49 -6.96
N PHE A 180 -3.05 10.70 -7.32
CA PHE A 180 -1.70 10.93 -6.80
C PHE A 180 -1.12 12.27 -7.29
N GLN A 181 -1.37 12.64 -8.55
CA GLN A 181 -0.99 13.97 -9.04
C GLN A 181 -1.70 15.08 -8.25
N ALA A 182 -3.01 14.95 -8.04
CA ALA A 182 -3.80 15.94 -7.32
C ALA A 182 -3.37 16.07 -5.85
N ASP A 183 -3.10 14.94 -5.18
CA ASP A 183 -2.63 14.92 -3.80
C ASP A 183 -1.25 15.56 -3.67
N VAL A 184 -0.31 15.24 -4.56
CA VAL A 184 1.03 15.88 -4.56
C VAL A 184 0.93 17.37 -4.84
N ALA A 185 0.10 17.81 -5.80
CA ALA A 185 -0.08 19.22 -6.10
C ALA A 185 -0.75 20.00 -4.96
N ARG A 186 -1.71 19.39 -4.26
CA ARG A 186 -2.38 19.98 -3.10
C ARG A 186 -1.46 20.08 -1.89
N ASP A 187 -0.69 19.03 -1.61
CA ASP A 187 0.09 18.93 -0.38
C ASP A 187 1.49 19.56 -0.53
N HIS A 188 1.98 19.72 -1.78
CA HIS A 188 3.29 20.31 -2.10
C HIS A 188 3.23 21.35 -3.23
N PRO A 189 2.37 22.38 -3.15
CA PRO A 189 2.13 23.32 -4.25
C PRO A 189 3.38 24.12 -4.64
N GLU A 190 4.19 24.55 -3.66
CA GLU A 190 5.44 25.28 -3.91
C GLU A 190 6.49 24.44 -4.64
N ALA A 191 6.57 23.15 -4.31
CA ALA A 191 7.51 22.24 -4.95
C ALA A 191 7.13 21.96 -6.39
N VAL A 192 5.83 21.77 -6.66
CA VAL A 192 5.30 21.61 -8.01
C VAL A 192 5.51 22.87 -8.84
N ALA A 193 5.22 24.05 -8.28
CA ALA A 193 5.45 25.34 -8.94
C ALA A 193 6.94 25.58 -9.25
N ALA A 194 7.84 25.13 -8.38
CA ALA A 194 9.28 25.21 -8.57
C ALA A 194 9.89 24.04 -9.38
N GLY A 195 9.06 23.13 -9.92
CA GLY A 195 9.51 21.96 -10.70
C GLY A 195 10.38 20.96 -9.92
N ARG A 196 10.34 20.99 -8.59
CA ARG A 196 11.14 20.14 -7.69
C ARG A 196 10.57 18.73 -7.63
N ALA A 197 11.45 17.75 -7.48
CA ALA A 197 11.05 16.35 -7.26
C ALA A 197 10.99 16.05 -5.76
N LEU A 198 9.86 15.52 -5.31
CA LEU A 198 9.65 15.08 -3.94
C LEU A 198 10.26 13.71 -3.72
N VAL A 199 11.19 13.59 -2.77
CA VAL A 199 11.80 12.31 -2.41
C VAL A 199 10.78 11.48 -1.63
N VAL A 200 10.44 10.30 -2.17
CA VAL A 200 9.50 9.36 -1.53
C VAL A 200 10.18 8.10 -1.01
N TRP A 201 11.36 7.77 -1.54
CA TRP A 201 12.19 6.68 -1.08
C TRP A 201 13.67 7.04 -1.24
N ASN A 202 14.49 6.78 -0.22
CA ASN A 202 15.92 7.04 -0.26
C ASN A 202 16.70 6.05 0.62
N GLY A 203 16.62 4.75 0.30
CA GLY A 203 17.05 3.67 1.17
C GLY A 203 15.92 3.19 2.09
N ASP A 204 15.15 4.13 2.64
CA ASP A 204 13.90 3.88 3.36
C ASP A 204 12.76 4.74 2.81
N TRP A 205 11.52 4.33 3.07
CA TRP A 205 10.34 5.10 2.68
C TRP A 205 10.27 6.39 3.49
N VAL A 206 10.16 7.52 2.79
CA VAL A 206 10.07 8.83 3.44
C VAL A 206 8.73 8.91 4.18
N ARG A 207 8.81 9.03 5.50
CA ARG A 207 7.64 9.24 6.35
C ARG A 207 7.34 10.74 6.37
N SER A 208 6.38 11.19 5.59
CA SER A 208 5.86 12.55 5.78
C SER A 208 4.96 12.56 7.01
N GLY A 209 5.21 13.49 7.94
CA GLY A 209 4.33 13.70 9.10
C GLY A 209 3.15 14.63 8.80
N THR A 210 3.00 15.07 7.55
CA THR A 210 1.75 15.65 7.05
C THR A 210 0.77 14.54 6.69
N GLN A 211 -0.50 14.88 6.47
CA GLN A 211 -1.55 13.96 6.02
C GLN A 211 -1.18 13.18 4.73
N ALA A 212 -0.12 13.59 4.04
CA ALA A 212 0.53 12.86 2.97
C ALA A 212 1.10 11.49 3.40
N GLY A 213 1.23 11.18 4.69
CA GLY A 213 1.50 9.81 5.17
C GLY A 213 0.44 8.80 4.68
N LYS A 214 -0.82 9.22 4.47
CA LYS A 214 -1.84 8.41 3.78
C LYS A 214 -1.67 8.42 2.25
N GLY A 215 -1.34 9.58 1.67
CA GLY A 215 -1.16 9.74 0.23
C GLY A 215 0.03 8.95 -0.34
N PHE A 216 1.15 8.94 0.39
CA PHE A 216 2.34 8.16 0.02
C PHE A 216 2.21 6.67 0.34
N THR A 217 1.26 6.26 1.20
CA THR A 217 0.98 4.83 1.39
C THR A 217 0.49 4.22 0.07
N GLY A 218 -0.44 4.89 -0.63
CA GLY A 218 -0.91 4.44 -1.94
C GLY A 218 0.16 4.50 -3.04
N ILE A 219 1.01 5.53 -3.01
CA ILE A 219 2.15 5.65 -3.95
C ILE A 219 3.16 4.51 -3.70
N ARG A 220 3.53 4.26 -2.44
CA ARG A 220 4.40 3.15 -2.02
C ARG A 220 3.84 1.82 -2.50
N GLU A 221 2.57 1.55 -2.22
CA GLU A 221 1.91 0.31 -2.61
C GLU A 221 1.97 0.08 -4.12
N VAL A 222 1.63 1.10 -4.93
CA VAL A 222 1.70 0.98 -6.40
C VAL A 222 3.13 0.76 -6.88
N ILE A 223 4.12 1.49 -6.34
CA ILE A 223 5.52 1.29 -6.70
C ILE A 223 5.98 -0.13 -6.34
N GLN A 224 5.68 -0.59 -5.13
CA GLN A 224 6.07 -1.93 -4.66
C GLN A 224 5.41 -3.03 -5.49
N LEU A 225 4.13 -2.88 -5.86
CA LEU A 225 3.41 -3.84 -6.69
C LEU A 225 4.04 -3.97 -8.08
N GLU A 226 4.30 -2.83 -8.74
CA GLU A 226 4.90 -2.80 -10.08
C GLU A 226 6.31 -3.38 -10.09
N ILE A 227 7.07 -3.15 -9.02
CA ILE A 227 8.40 -3.77 -8.87
C ILE A 227 8.26 -5.27 -8.58
N ALA A 228 7.37 -5.69 -7.68
CA ALA A 228 7.23 -7.09 -7.28
C ALA A 228 6.94 -8.00 -8.48
N PHE A 229 6.07 -7.55 -9.38
CA PHE A 229 5.68 -8.25 -10.61
C PHE A 229 6.67 -8.10 -11.78
N ALA A 230 7.73 -7.31 -11.64
CA ALA A 230 8.75 -7.21 -12.68
C ALA A 230 9.63 -8.48 -12.77
N PRO A 231 10.19 -8.80 -13.95
CA PRO A 231 11.14 -9.90 -14.10
C PRO A 231 12.32 -9.78 -13.13
N ALA A 232 12.84 -10.92 -12.65
CA ALA A 232 13.92 -10.96 -11.66
C ALA A 232 15.16 -10.16 -12.09
N ALA A 233 15.53 -10.25 -13.38
CA ALA A 233 16.63 -9.48 -13.95
C ALA A 233 16.41 -7.96 -13.82
N CYS A 234 15.19 -7.47 -14.04
CA CYS A 234 14.88 -6.04 -13.93
C CYS A 234 14.87 -5.57 -12.47
N LYS A 235 14.42 -6.42 -11.54
CA LYS A 235 14.49 -6.13 -10.10
C LYS A 235 15.94 -6.02 -9.59
N ALA A 236 16.82 -6.86 -10.12
CA ALA A 236 18.23 -6.91 -9.71
C ALA A 236 19.11 -5.82 -10.36
N MET A 237 18.58 -5.08 -11.33
CA MET A 237 19.31 -4.05 -12.06
C MET A 237 19.82 -2.96 -11.09
N ALA A 238 21.12 -2.70 -11.13
CA ALA A 238 21.75 -1.64 -10.36
C ALA A 238 21.42 -0.28 -10.95
N VAL A 239 21.00 0.65 -10.10
CA VAL A 239 20.71 2.04 -10.39
C VAL A 239 21.71 2.90 -9.64
N ARG A 240 22.17 3.97 -10.28
CA ARG A 240 23.06 4.97 -9.69
C ARG A 240 22.37 6.33 -9.66
N GLY A 241 22.45 7.01 -8.53
CA GLY A 241 21.82 8.29 -8.29
C GLY A 241 20.31 8.21 -8.09
N PRO A 242 19.65 9.37 -7.94
CA PRO A 242 18.19 9.44 -7.87
C PRO A 242 17.56 9.14 -9.23
N VAL A 243 16.39 8.51 -9.20
CA VAL A 243 15.49 8.36 -10.35
C VAL A 243 14.28 9.24 -10.16
N VAL A 244 13.91 10.00 -11.19
CA VAL A 244 12.75 10.90 -11.18
C VAL A 244 11.62 10.33 -12.02
N VAL A 245 10.45 10.27 -11.40
CA VAL A 245 9.21 9.79 -11.97
C VAL A 245 8.24 10.97 -12.13
N ARG A 246 7.76 11.21 -13.35
CA ARG A 246 6.81 12.28 -13.64
C ARG A 246 5.37 11.79 -13.54
N LEU A 247 4.56 12.42 -12.70
CA LEU A 247 3.14 12.10 -12.55
C LEU A 247 2.26 12.79 -13.60
N ALA A 248 2.78 13.84 -14.23
CA ALA A 248 2.10 14.61 -15.26
C ALA A 248 3.08 15.07 -16.34
N GLU A 249 2.56 15.38 -17.52
CA GLU A 249 3.37 16.05 -18.55
C GLU A 249 3.62 17.52 -18.19
N GLY A 250 4.73 18.06 -18.70
CA GLY A 250 5.10 19.47 -18.54
C GLY A 250 6.20 19.73 -17.51
N GLU A 251 6.82 20.92 -17.61
CA GLU A 251 7.96 21.29 -16.77
C GLU A 251 7.59 21.47 -15.28
N ASN A 252 6.35 21.84 -15.00
CA ASN A 252 5.82 22.00 -13.63
C ASN A 252 4.89 20.84 -13.23
N GLY A 253 5.01 19.69 -13.89
CA GLY A 253 4.29 18.49 -13.48
C GLY A 253 4.79 17.95 -12.15
N ALA A 254 3.89 17.40 -11.32
CA ALA A 254 4.28 16.75 -10.07
C ALA A 254 5.30 15.63 -10.32
N ARG A 255 6.39 15.62 -9.54
CA ARG A 255 7.54 14.72 -9.70
C ARG A 255 7.88 14.03 -8.38
N LEU A 256 8.16 12.74 -8.47
CA LEU A 256 8.65 11.94 -7.35
C LEU A 256 10.10 11.52 -7.61
N ALA A 257 10.89 11.39 -6.55
CA ALA A 257 12.27 10.94 -6.60
C ALA A 257 12.48 9.67 -5.77
N LEU A 258 13.27 8.75 -6.32
CA LEU A 258 13.61 7.45 -5.75
C LEU A 258 15.12 7.28 -5.69
N GLY A 259 15.64 6.96 -4.51
CA GLY A 259 16.99 6.47 -4.28
C GLY A 259 18.07 7.56 -4.22
N LYS A 260 19.24 7.13 -3.78
CA LYS A 260 20.51 7.88 -3.72
C LYS A 260 21.65 6.87 -3.83
N GLY A 261 22.81 7.33 -4.28
CA GLY A 261 24.00 6.48 -4.33
C GLY A 261 23.78 5.30 -5.29
N ALA A 262 24.13 4.08 -4.88
CA ALA A 262 23.87 2.88 -5.66
C ALA A 262 22.79 2.03 -4.97
N TRP A 263 21.80 1.56 -5.73
CA TRP A 263 20.67 0.78 -5.24
C TRP A 263 20.13 -0.14 -6.33
N ARG A 264 19.19 -1.04 -6.00
CA ARG A 264 18.48 -1.90 -6.95
C ARG A 264 16.98 -1.71 -6.81
N TRP A 265 16.22 -1.97 -7.87
CA TRP A 265 14.77 -1.91 -7.81
C TRP A 265 14.17 -2.81 -6.73
N SER A 266 14.79 -3.98 -6.48
CA SER A 266 14.40 -4.88 -5.40
C SER A 266 14.44 -4.25 -4.00
N ASP A 267 15.26 -3.23 -3.77
CA ASP A 267 15.48 -2.66 -2.43
C ASP A 267 14.21 -1.96 -1.92
N LEU A 268 13.37 -1.45 -2.83
CA LEU A 268 12.09 -0.80 -2.51
C LEU A 268 11.06 -1.79 -1.94
N LEU A 269 11.25 -3.09 -2.15
CA LEU A 269 10.36 -4.14 -1.61
C LEU A 269 10.62 -4.45 -0.13
N PHE A 270 11.83 -4.18 0.36
CA PHE A 270 12.28 -4.59 1.69
C PHE A 270 12.52 -3.41 2.66
N ALA A 271 12.47 -2.18 2.14
CA ALA A 271 12.55 -0.96 2.93
C ALA A 271 11.38 -0.85 3.93
N ARG A 272 11.67 -0.36 5.14
CA ARG A 272 10.69 -0.28 6.24
C ARG A 272 9.88 1.01 6.17
#